data_AF-A0A956DE95-F1
#
_entry.id   AF-A0A956DE95-F1
#
_cell.length_a   1.000
_cell.length_b   1.000
_cell.length_c   1.000
_cell.angle_alpha   90.00
_cell.angle_beta   90.00
_cell.angle_gamma   90.00
#
_symmetry.space_group_name_H-M   'P 1'
#
loop_
_entity.id
_entity.type
_entity.pdbx_description
1 polymer ?
#
loop_
_entity_poly.entity_id
_entity_poly.type
_entity_poly.pdbx_seq_one_letter_code
_entity_poly.pdbx_strand_id
1 'polypeptide(L)'
;RRPMEDAAQAYVDAGRVDFPRWVRGAHRTALRVAALLADDLTGSLEAVRRFDRDASAGTGAAWIAGSELARDLVVFWASKPAMHVRRHVGLLGGG
;
A
#
# COMPACT_ATOMS: atom_id res chain seq x y z
N ARG A 1 4.10 27.89 -34.06
CA ARG A 1 2.96 26.95 -34.14
C ARG A 1 3.32 25.57 -33.61
N ARG A 2 4.41 24.94 -34.09
CA ARG A 2 4.93 23.65 -33.58
C ARG A 2 4.93 23.41 -32.06
N PRO A 3 5.39 24.33 -31.19
CA PRO A 3 5.48 24.03 -29.74
C PRO A 3 4.12 23.79 -29.08
N MET A 4 3.07 24.43 -29.61
CA MET A 4 1.70 24.28 -29.12
C MET A 4 1.10 22.95 -29.57
N GLU A 5 1.41 22.51 -30.79
CA GLU A 5 0.99 21.22 -31.35
C GLU A 5 1.70 20.06 -30.64
N ASP A 6 3.01 20.19 -30.37
CA ASP A 6 3.79 19.20 -29.62
C ASP A 6 3.31 19.06 -28.17
N ALA A 7 2.98 20.18 -27.51
CA ALA A 7 2.42 20.18 -26.16
C ALA A 7 1.01 19.56 -26.12
N ALA A 8 0.17 19.83 -27.12
CA ALA A 8 -1.14 19.21 -27.25
C ALA A 8 -1.03 17.69 -27.47
N GLN A 9 -0.09 17.25 -28.32
CA GLN A 9 0.16 15.84 -28.58
C GLN A 9 0.66 15.12 -27.32
N ALA A 10 1.61 15.72 -26.59
CA ALA A 10 2.09 15.17 -25.32
C ALA A 10 0.96 15.02 -24.28
N TYR A 11 -0.01 15.94 -24.27
CA TYR A 11 -1.16 15.88 -23.37
C TYR A 11 -2.14 14.75 -23.75
N VAL A 12 -2.30 14.49 -25.05
CA VAL A 12 -3.09 13.35 -25.57
C VAL A 12 -2.37 12.03 -25.27
N ASP A 13 -1.06 11.97 -25.50
CA ASP A 13 -0.22 10.78 -25.32
C ASP A 13 -0.03 10.40 -23.85
N ALA A 14 -0.01 11.38 -22.95
CA ALA A 14 0.01 11.15 -21.50
C ALA A 14 -1.21 10.36 -21.00
N GLY A 15 -2.30 10.35 -21.78
CA GLY A 15 -3.55 9.70 -21.43
C GLY A 15 -4.22 10.32 -20.21
N ARG A 16 -5.43 9.86 -19.90
CA ARG A 16 -6.09 10.24 -18.65
C ARG A 16 -5.49 9.44 -17.51
N VAL A 17 -5.04 10.13 -16.47
CA VAL A 17 -4.66 9.50 -15.20
C VAL A 17 -5.87 8.71 -14.68
N ASP A 18 -5.68 7.41 -14.48
CA ASP A 18 -6.62 6.59 -13.71
C ASP A 18 -6.51 6.99 -12.24
N PHE A 19 -7.19 8.08 -11.89
CA PHE A 19 -7.22 8.63 -10.54
C PHE A 19 -7.64 7.59 -9.49
N PRO A 20 -8.70 6.79 -9.70
CA PRO A 20 -9.04 5.72 -8.77
C PRO A 20 -7.90 4.73 -8.52
N ARG A 21 -7.18 4.30 -9.57
CA ARG A 21 -6.01 3.41 -9.41
C ARG A 21 -4.88 4.10 -8.66
N TRP A 22 -4.61 5.36 -8.97
CA TRP A 22 -3.58 6.15 -8.30
C TRP A 22 -3.87 6.31 -6.80
N VAL A 23 -5.10 6.69 -6.42
CA VAL A 23 -5.51 6.83 -5.01
C VAL A 23 -5.39 5.49 -4.27
N ARG A 24 -5.85 4.38 -4.86
CA ARG A 24 -5.69 3.05 -4.27
C ARG A 24 -4.22 2.70 -4.03
N GLY A 25 -3.35 3.00 -4.99
CA GLY A 25 -1.90 2.80 -4.88
C GLY A 25 -1.26 3.64 -3.78
N ALA A 26 -1.66 4.92 -3.68
CA ALA A 26 -1.18 5.83 -2.65
C ALA A 26 -1.59 5.35 -1.25
N HIS A 27 -2.86 4.96 -1.06
CA HIS A 27 -3.35 4.44 0.21
C HIS A 27 -2.64 3.15 0.64
N ARG A 28 -2.45 2.19 -0.28
CA ARG A 28 -1.68 0.95 0.01
C ARG A 28 -0.25 1.27 0.45
N THR A 29 0.40 2.18 -0.25
CA THR A 29 1.78 2.59 0.06
C THR A 29 1.86 3.26 1.43
N ALA A 30 0.92 4.16 1.75
CA ALA A 30 0.86 4.81 3.05
C ALA A 30 0.67 3.81 4.19
N LEU A 31 -0.21 2.81 4.04
CA LEU A 31 -0.41 1.77 5.05
C LEU A 31 0.84 0.92 5.29
N ARG A 32 1.54 0.54 4.21
CA ARG A 32 2.80 -0.19 4.28
C ARG A 32 3.89 0.59 5.02
N VAL A 33 4.00 1.88 4.73
CA VAL A 33 4.95 2.78 5.41
C VAL A 33 4.56 2.93 6.89
N ALA A 34 3.28 3.13 7.20
CA ALA A 34 2.81 3.21 8.57
C ALA A 34 3.15 1.95 9.37
N ALA A 35 2.95 0.76 8.79
CA ALA A 35 3.31 -0.49 9.43
C ALA A 35 4.82 -0.60 9.69
N LEU A 36 5.67 -0.19 8.74
CA LEU A 36 7.12 -0.17 8.95
C LEU A 36 7.56 0.82 10.02
N LEU A 37 6.94 2.01 10.07
CA LEU A 37 7.27 3.04 11.05
C LEU A 37 6.82 2.64 12.47
N ALA A 38 5.67 2.00 12.59
CA ALA A 38 5.16 1.51 13.87
C ALA A 38 5.89 0.25 14.35
N ASP A 39 6.56 -0.47 13.44
CA ASP A 39 7.04 -1.85 13.61
C ASP A 39 5.99 -2.83 14.19
N ASP A 40 4.72 -2.52 13.98
CA ASP A 40 3.61 -3.28 14.55
C ASP A 40 2.60 -3.64 13.47
N LEU A 41 2.77 -4.84 12.91
CA LEU A 41 1.82 -5.38 11.95
C LEU A 41 0.43 -5.56 12.59
N THR A 42 0.36 -6.00 13.84
CA THR A 42 -0.90 -6.33 14.50
C THR A 42 -1.72 -5.07 14.72
N GLY A 43 -1.15 -4.05 15.35
CA GLY A 43 -1.81 -2.74 15.52
C GLY A 43 -2.16 -2.07 14.20
N SER A 44 -1.32 -2.23 13.18
CA SER A 44 -1.62 -1.74 11.83
C SER A 44 -2.83 -2.46 11.20
N LEU A 45 -2.93 -3.78 11.35
CA LEU A 45 -4.09 -4.56 10.90
C LEU A 45 -5.37 -4.19 11.66
N GLU A 46 -5.27 -3.95 12.98
CA GLU A 46 -6.41 -3.44 13.75
C GLU A 46 -6.87 -2.06 13.27
N ALA A 47 -5.93 -1.17 12.96
CA ALA A 47 -6.25 0.13 12.40
C ALA A 47 -6.96 -0.02 11.05
N VAL A 48 -6.44 -0.85 10.14
CA VAL A 48 -7.09 -1.16 8.86
C VAL A 48 -8.50 -1.71 9.07
N ARG A 49 -8.68 -2.65 10.00
CA ARG A 49 -9.99 -3.25 10.32
C ARG A 49 -11.04 -2.22 10.75
N ARG A 50 -10.64 -1.12 11.42
CA ARG A 50 -11.57 -0.05 11.82
C ARG A 50 -12.09 0.77 10.62
N PHE A 51 -11.34 0.83 9.53
CA PHE A 51 -11.72 1.60 8.33
C PHE A 51 -12.26 0.74 7.19
N ASP A 52 -11.97 -0.57 7.23
CA ASP A 52 -12.38 -1.54 6.23
C ASP A 52 -13.83 -1.99 6.48
N ARG A 53 -14.77 -1.10 6.15
CA ARG A 53 -16.21 -1.28 6.34
C ARG A 53 -16.84 -2.33 5.43
N ASP A 54 -16.15 -2.70 4.34
CA ASP A 54 -16.64 -3.64 3.34
C ASP A 54 -16.11 -5.07 3.55
N ALA A 55 -15.13 -5.26 4.44
CA ALA A 55 -14.60 -6.59 4.74
C ALA A 55 -15.60 -7.45 5.50
N SER A 56 -15.64 -8.74 5.16
CA SER A 56 -16.55 -9.72 5.76
C SER A 56 -16.45 -9.71 7.29
N ALA A 57 -17.57 -10.01 7.97
CA ALA A 57 -17.68 -10.08 9.43
C ALA A 57 -16.78 -11.16 10.09
N GLY A 58 -15.94 -11.84 9.30
CA GLY A 58 -14.97 -12.79 9.79
C GLY A 58 -13.94 -12.17 10.74
N THR A 59 -13.21 -13.04 11.42
CA THR A 59 -12.09 -12.69 12.31
C THR A 59 -10.82 -13.36 11.83
N GLY A 60 -9.67 -12.83 12.27
CA GLY A 60 -8.36 -13.39 11.96
C GLY A 60 -8.12 -13.66 10.47
N ALA A 61 -7.74 -14.90 10.14
CA ALA A 61 -7.42 -15.31 8.78
C ALA A 61 -8.59 -15.18 7.79
N ALA A 62 -9.83 -15.39 8.24
CA ALA A 62 -11.00 -15.25 7.37
C ALA A 62 -11.22 -13.78 6.95
N TRP A 63 -10.98 -12.85 7.87
CA TRP A 63 -11.01 -11.42 7.56
C TRP A 63 -9.85 -11.01 6.65
N ILE A 64 -8.62 -11.48 6.93
CA ILE A 64 -7.46 -11.21 6.07
C ILE A 64 -7.71 -11.73 4.64
N ALA A 65 -8.34 -12.90 4.50
CA ALA A 65 -8.72 -13.42 3.19
C ALA A 65 -9.79 -12.56 2.50
N GLY A 66 -10.72 -11.97 3.24
CA GLY A 66 -11.77 -11.10 2.69
C GLY A 66 -11.34 -9.67 2.35
N SER A 67 -10.29 -9.16 3.01
CA SER A 67 -9.80 -7.80 2.84
C SER A 67 -8.58 -7.74 1.93
N GLU A 68 -8.69 -7.03 0.80
CA GLU A 68 -7.55 -6.81 -0.10
C GLU A 68 -6.43 -6.03 0.61
N LEU A 69 -6.78 -5.04 1.44
CA LEU A 69 -5.81 -4.22 2.18
C LEU A 69 -5.09 -5.03 3.26
N ALA A 70 -5.82 -5.81 4.06
CA ALA A 70 -5.21 -6.63 5.09
C ALA A 70 -4.26 -7.68 4.49
N ARG A 71 -4.70 -8.35 3.41
CA ARG A 71 -3.88 -9.31 2.68
C ARG A 71 -2.61 -8.67 2.14
N ASP A 72 -2.74 -7.52 1.49
CA ASP A 72 -1.62 -6.77 0.93
C ASP A 72 -0.59 -6.42 2.00
N LEU A 73 -1.06 -5.95 3.16
CA LEU A 73 -0.19 -5.56 4.27
C LEU A 73 0.58 -6.75 4.85
N VAL A 74 -0.09 -7.90 5.04
CA VAL A 74 0.57 -9.14 5.50
C VAL A 74 1.63 -9.61 4.53
N VAL A 75 1.29 -9.67 3.22
CA VAL A 75 2.24 -10.09 2.18
C VAL A 75 3.42 -9.13 2.10
N PHE A 76 3.15 -7.83 2.15
CA PHE A 76 4.19 -6.81 2.17
C PHE A 76 5.09 -6.95 3.41
N TRP A 77 4.51 -7.14 4.59
CA TRP A 77 5.28 -7.29 5.83
C TRP A 77 6.23 -8.48 5.77
N ALA A 78 5.82 -9.58 5.13
CA ALA A 78 6.67 -10.75 4.91
C ALA A 78 7.64 -10.59 3.72
N SER A 79 7.64 -9.46 3.02
CA SER A 79 8.43 -9.27 1.80
C SER A 79 9.90 -8.92 2.07
N LYS A 80 10.78 -9.23 1.11
CA LYS A 80 12.21 -8.84 1.15
C LYS A 80 12.40 -7.33 1.33
N PRO A 81 11.68 -6.43 0.63
CA PRO A 81 11.78 -5.00 0.87
C PRO A 81 11.46 -4.60 2.32
N ALA A 82 10.38 -5.12 2.90
CA ALA A 82 10.02 -4.82 4.28
C ALA A 82 11.06 -5.35 5.28
N MET A 83 11.58 -6.57 5.06
CA MET A 83 12.70 -7.10 5.86
C MET A 83 13.97 -6.26 5.72
N HIS A 84 14.28 -5.79 4.52
CA HIS A 84 15.46 -4.97 4.27
C HIS A 84 15.38 -3.65 5.04
N VAL A 85 14.24 -2.94 4.96
CA VAL A 85 14.02 -1.70 5.70
C VAL A 85 14.13 -1.95 7.21
N ARG A 86 13.40 -2.93 7.75
CA ARG A 86 13.43 -3.24 9.19
C ARG A 86 14.82 -3.63 9.69
N ARG A 87 15.62 -4.35 8.89
CA ARG A 87 17.02 -4.62 9.22
C ARG A 87 17.87 -3.35 9.21
N HIS A 88 17.69 -2.49 8.20
CA HIS A 88 18.44 -1.25 8.07
C HIS A 88 18.19 -0.28 9.23
N VAL A 89 16.98 -0.29 9.80
CA VAL A 89 16.62 0.52 10.98
C VAL A 89 16.83 -0.22 12.32
N GLY A 90 17.44 -1.40 12.31
CA GLY A 90 17.82 -2.14 13.52
C GLY A 90 16.69 -2.92 14.22
N LEU A 91 15.51 -3.04 13.59
CA LEU A 91 14.35 -3.77 14.14
C LEU A 91 14.50 -5.29 14.00
N LEU A 92 15.20 -5.74 12.94
CA LEU A 92 15.63 -7.12 12.78
C LEU A 92 17.14 -7.15 13.01
N GLY A 93 17.57 -7.68 14.16
CA GLY A 93 18.98 -7.76 14.53
C GLY A 93 19.85 -8.30 13.40
N GLY A 94 21.00 -7.65 13.18
CA GLY A 94 22.04 -8.17 12.30
C GLY A 94 22.65 -9.43 12.91
N GLY A 95 22.64 -10.53 12.15
CA GLY A 95 23.55 -11.65 12.42
C GLY A 95 24.96 -11.30 11.99
#